data_AF-A0A6G2QQB0-F1
#
_entry.id   AF-A0A6G2QQB0-F1
#
_cell.length_a   1.000
_cell.length_b   1.000
_cell.length_c   1.000
_cell.angle_alpha   90.00
_cell.angle_beta   90.00
_cell.angle_gamma   90.00
#
_symmetry.space_group_name_H-M   'P 1'
#
loop_
_entity.id
_entity.type
_entity.pdbx_description
1 polymer ?
#
loop_
_entity_poly.entity_id
_entity_poly.type
_entity_poly.pdbx_seq_one_letter_code
_entity_poly.pdbx_strand_id
1 'polypeptide(L)'
;VMPDDARPAAAARPQGDRITGTAWQDFTRGKGVGALNAVDASELGYAGMTIEAVKDGEVVETATAAPDGTFSLSAAADGAHLRLPASNFREPYNGLDWLGPSLVTPAIIGSYIWMWAGFAMVLIAAGLAGMPRELLEAARVDGANEWQVFRRVTVPLLAPVLAVVTVTLMINVLKVFDLVFIIAPGSTQDDANVLALELYRKGFSEDQPGVASAIAVFLLLLVIPVMWFNIRRLRREVRR
;
A
#
# COMPACT_ATOMS: atom_id res chain seq x y z
N VAL A 1 18.24 -10.41 3.98
CA VAL A 1 18.75 -11.07 5.21
C VAL A 1 20.26 -10.93 5.19
N MET A 2 20.88 -10.55 6.30
CA MET A 2 22.34 -10.42 6.35
C MET A 2 23.01 -11.79 6.31
N PRO A 3 24.16 -11.92 5.64
CA PRO A 3 25.02 -13.11 5.75
C PRO A 3 25.43 -13.37 7.21
N ASP A 4 25.60 -14.65 7.57
CA ASP A 4 25.97 -15.04 8.93
C ASP A 4 27.37 -14.54 9.35
N ASP A 5 28.23 -14.23 8.38
CA ASP A 5 29.58 -13.70 8.57
C ASP A 5 29.65 -12.16 8.48
N ALA A 6 28.50 -11.47 8.34
CA ALA A 6 28.45 -10.01 8.31
C ALA A 6 29.01 -9.39 9.60
N ARG A 7 29.85 -8.37 9.43
CA ARG A 7 30.46 -7.59 10.51
C ARG A 7 29.96 -6.15 10.49
N PRO A 8 30.20 -5.37 11.56
CA PRO A 8 29.97 -3.93 11.53
C PRO A 8 30.60 -3.32 10.29
N ALA A 9 29.82 -2.51 9.58
CA ALA A 9 30.23 -1.89 8.34
C ALA A 9 31.44 -0.98 8.61
N ALA A 10 32.40 -1.00 7.69
CA ALA A 10 33.57 -0.14 7.75
C ALA A 10 33.59 0.83 6.58
N ALA A 11 33.93 2.09 6.84
CA ALA A 11 34.21 3.04 5.78
C ALA A 11 35.44 2.60 4.98
N ALA A 12 35.30 2.49 3.67
CA ALA A 12 36.40 2.16 2.77
C ALA A 12 37.53 3.18 2.90
N ARG A 13 38.77 2.69 2.94
CA ARG A 13 39.96 3.54 3.03
C ARG A 13 40.56 3.72 1.64
N PRO A 14 41.01 4.94 1.27
CA PRO A 14 41.72 5.16 0.01
C PRO A 14 42.93 4.24 -0.13
N GLN A 15 43.09 3.61 -1.29
CA GLN A 15 44.19 2.70 -1.60
C GLN A 15 44.83 3.06 -2.95
N GLY A 16 45.70 4.07 -2.97
CA GLY A 16 46.49 4.42 -4.16
C GLY A 16 45.61 4.72 -5.38
N ASP A 17 45.83 3.96 -6.46
CA ASP A 17 45.13 4.03 -7.75
C ASP A 17 43.87 3.14 -7.83
N ARG A 18 43.46 2.53 -6.70
CA ARG A 18 42.30 1.64 -6.63
C ARG A 18 41.03 2.39 -6.29
N ILE A 19 39.92 1.90 -6.84
CA ILE A 19 38.57 2.35 -6.49
C ILE A 19 38.08 1.51 -5.33
N THR A 20 37.95 2.12 -4.15
CA THR A 20 37.48 1.47 -2.95
C THR A 20 36.08 1.93 -2.59
N GLY A 21 35.24 1.03 -2.10
CA GLY A 21 33.90 1.36 -1.63
C GLY A 21 33.43 0.41 -0.54
N THR A 22 32.25 0.69 0.00
CA THR A 22 31.58 -0.17 0.99
C THR A 22 30.19 -0.49 0.49
N ALA A 23 29.78 -1.75 0.56
CA ALA A 23 28.40 -2.20 0.41
C ALA A 23 27.86 -2.54 1.81
N TRP A 24 26.87 -1.81 2.30
CA TRP A 24 26.33 -2.00 3.64
C TRP A 24 24.83 -1.72 3.69
N GLN A 25 24.21 -2.13 4.79
CA GLN A 25 22.84 -1.79 5.10
C GLN A 25 22.78 -0.43 5.79
N ASP A 26 22.48 0.61 5.01
CA ASP A 26 22.19 1.97 5.49
C ASP A 26 20.81 1.98 6.17
N PHE A 27 20.78 1.45 7.39
CA PHE A 27 19.59 1.39 8.23
C PHE A 27 19.98 1.32 9.70
N THR A 28 19.71 2.42 10.40
CA THR A 28 19.84 2.50 11.85
C THR A 28 18.45 2.53 12.51
N ARG A 29 18.25 1.73 13.56
CA ARG A 29 16.95 1.68 14.28
C ARG A 29 16.78 2.90 15.18
N GLY A 30 15.85 3.79 14.83
CA GLY A 30 15.43 4.92 15.67
C GLY A 30 15.21 6.18 14.85
N LYS A 31 14.22 7.02 15.23
CA LYS A 31 14.01 8.31 14.55
C LYS A 31 15.14 9.28 14.90
N GLY A 32 15.77 9.86 13.88
CA GLY A 32 16.85 10.85 14.05
C GLY A 32 18.19 10.25 14.49
N VAL A 33 18.40 8.95 14.30
CA VAL A 33 19.65 8.24 14.63
C VAL A 33 20.29 7.75 13.33
N GLY A 34 21.61 7.87 13.22
CA GLY A 34 22.37 7.58 12.00
C GLY A 34 22.47 8.79 11.07
N ALA A 35 23.39 8.72 10.10
CA ALA A 35 23.57 9.74 9.08
C ALA A 35 23.45 9.09 7.69
N LEU A 36 22.54 9.60 6.87
CA LEU A 36 22.27 9.05 5.53
C LEU A 36 23.55 9.03 4.69
N ASN A 37 23.82 7.91 4.01
CA ASN A 37 25.03 7.68 3.21
C ASN A 37 26.35 7.76 4.01
N ALA A 38 26.31 7.59 5.33
CA ALA A 38 27.50 7.52 6.16
C ALA A 38 27.43 6.27 7.02
N VAL A 39 28.48 5.46 6.92
CA VAL A 39 28.59 4.20 7.67
C VAL A 39 28.57 4.47 9.18
N ASP A 40 27.60 3.87 9.87
CA ASP A 40 27.52 3.86 11.33
C ASP A 40 28.06 2.52 11.89
N ALA A 41 28.63 2.54 13.09
CA ALA A 41 29.16 1.34 13.76
C ALA A 41 28.08 0.31 14.12
N SER A 42 26.81 0.72 14.16
CA SER A 42 25.65 -0.14 14.37
C SER A 42 25.11 -0.80 13.09
N GLU A 43 25.61 -0.39 11.93
CA GLU A 43 25.22 -0.94 10.63
C GLU A 43 26.10 -2.14 10.25
N LEU A 44 25.57 -3.02 9.40
CA LEU A 44 26.24 -4.24 8.97
C LEU A 44 26.66 -4.16 7.51
N GLY A 45 27.86 -4.65 7.21
CA GLY A 45 28.38 -4.79 5.85
C GLY A 45 27.72 -5.97 5.12
N TYR A 46 27.49 -5.81 3.80
CA TYR A 46 27.01 -6.88 2.95
C TYR A 46 28.15 -7.80 2.52
N ALA A 47 28.55 -8.69 3.44
CA ALA A 47 29.59 -9.69 3.20
C ALA A 47 29.30 -10.56 1.96
N GLY A 48 30.32 -10.81 1.14
CA GLY A 48 30.21 -11.69 -0.03
C GLY A 48 29.42 -11.11 -1.21
N MET A 49 28.93 -9.88 -1.11
CA MET A 49 28.25 -9.21 -2.22
C MET A 49 29.22 -8.98 -3.38
N THR A 50 28.81 -9.30 -4.60
CA THR A 50 29.58 -9.07 -5.83
C THR A 50 29.33 -7.64 -6.33
N ILE A 51 30.39 -6.93 -6.73
CA ILE A 51 30.33 -5.60 -7.33
C ILE A 51 30.98 -5.70 -8.71
N GLU A 52 30.28 -5.29 -9.75
CA GLU A 52 30.78 -5.23 -11.12
C GLU A 52 31.05 -3.79 -11.51
N ALA A 53 32.25 -3.52 -12.03
CA ALA A 53 32.57 -2.30 -12.76
C ALA A 53 32.18 -2.50 -14.22
N VAL A 54 31.27 -1.67 -14.74
CA VAL A 54 30.74 -1.77 -16.10
C VAL A 54 31.12 -0.54 -16.91
N LYS A 55 31.71 -0.75 -18.09
CA LYS A 55 32.07 0.30 -19.05
C LYS A 55 31.56 -0.10 -20.42
N ASP A 56 30.86 0.81 -21.09
CA ASP A 56 30.27 0.58 -22.42
C ASP A 56 29.41 -0.70 -22.52
N GLY A 57 28.79 -1.11 -21.40
CA GLY A 57 27.95 -2.31 -21.31
C GLY A 57 28.69 -3.61 -20.98
N GLU A 58 30.02 -3.60 -20.92
CA GLU A 58 30.85 -4.76 -20.59
C GLU A 58 31.38 -4.67 -19.14
N VAL A 59 31.46 -5.82 -18.47
CA VAL A 59 32.05 -5.91 -17.13
C VAL A 59 33.57 -5.89 -17.28
N VAL A 60 34.20 -4.79 -16.85
CA VAL A 60 35.66 -4.61 -16.93
C VAL A 60 36.39 -5.19 -15.73
N GLU A 61 35.73 -5.26 -14.58
CA GLU A 61 36.27 -5.86 -13.36
C GLU A 61 35.14 -6.26 -12.40
N THR A 62 35.40 -7.26 -11.56
CA THR A 62 34.49 -7.71 -10.51
C THR A 62 35.24 -7.76 -9.18
N ALA A 63 34.61 -7.26 -8.12
CA ALA A 63 35.09 -7.36 -6.75
C ALA A 63 34.05 -8.07 -5.86
N THR A 64 34.50 -8.65 -4.76
CA THR A 64 33.64 -9.22 -3.73
C THR A 64 33.82 -8.46 -2.43
N ALA A 65 32.72 -8.07 -1.80
CA ALA A 65 32.74 -7.37 -0.53
C ALA A 65 33.25 -8.27 0.60
N ALA A 66 34.17 -7.72 1.39
CA ALA A 66 34.67 -8.32 2.62
C ALA A 66 33.57 -8.40 3.69
N PRO A 67 33.80 -9.10 4.83
CA PRO A 67 32.83 -9.21 5.92
C PRO A 67 32.31 -7.88 6.48
N ASP A 68 33.11 -6.81 6.38
CA ASP A 68 32.76 -5.44 6.80
C ASP A 68 32.12 -4.61 5.67
N GLY A 69 31.81 -5.24 4.53
CA GLY A 69 31.21 -4.62 3.35
C GLY A 69 32.22 -3.94 2.42
N THR A 70 33.50 -3.82 2.79
CA THR A 70 34.48 -3.11 1.97
C THR A 70 34.88 -3.90 0.72
N PHE A 71 35.07 -3.21 -0.40
CA PHE A 71 35.57 -3.78 -1.65
C PHE A 71 36.58 -2.85 -2.31
N SER A 72 37.39 -3.39 -3.22
CA SER A 72 38.44 -2.65 -3.91
C SER A 72 38.63 -3.16 -5.33
N LEU A 73 38.45 -2.27 -6.30
CA LEU A 73 38.66 -2.48 -7.74
C LEU A 73 39.96 -1.82 -8.17
N SER A 74 40.61 -2.34 -9.20
CA SER A 74 41.84 -1.76 -9.76
C SER A 74 41.57 -0.45 -10.51
N ALA A 75 42.64 0.22 -10.93
CA ALA A 75 42.57 1.41 -11.79
C ALA A 75 41.84 1.16 -13.14
N ALA A 76 41.69 -0.10 -13.56
CA ALA A 76 40.95 -0.43 -14.79
C ALA A 76 39.45 -0.11 -14.69
N ALA A 77 38.90 -0.05 -13.46
CA ALA A 77 37.52 0.33 -13.21
C ALA A 77 37.30 1.85 -13.24
N ASP A 78 38.33 2.67 -13.52
CA ASP A 78 38.16 4.12 -13.56
C ASP A 78 37.21 4.57 -14.68
N GLY A 79 36.27 5.43 -14.29
CA GLY A 79 35.14 5.85 -15.11
C GLY A 79 34.06 4.78 -15.36
N ALA A 80 34.12 3.62 -14.71
CA ALA A 80 33.08 2.59 -14.81
C ALA A 80 31.89 2.89 -13.88
N HIS A 81 30.69 2.44 -14.27
CA HIS A 81 29.52 2.41 -13.40
C HIS A 81 29.52 1.14 -12.56
N LEU A 82 29.27 1.26 -11.25
CA LEU A 82 29.15 0.11 -10.37
C LEU A 82 27.75 -0.49 -10.47
N ARG A 83 27.68 -1.82 -10.63
CA ARG A 83 26.45 -2.60 -10.66
C ARG A 83 26.52 -3.73 -9.65
N LEU A 84 25.39 -3.99 -8.99
CA LEU A 84 25.18 -5.22 -8.23
C LEU A 84 24.49 -6.25 -9.15
N PRO A 85 25.15 -7.35 -9.55
CA PRO A 85 24.56 -8.34 -10.43
C PRO A 85 23.39 -9.06 -9.78
N ALA A 86 22.47 -9.57 -10.60
CA ALA A 86 21.28 -10.31 -10.15
C ALA A 86 21.63 -11.54 -9.29
N SER A 87 22.80 -12.14 -9.50
CA SER A 87 23.31 -13.29 -8.74
C SER A 87 23.53 -13.00 -7.24
N ASN A 88 23.67 -11.73 -6.84
CA ASN A 88 23.72 -11.35 -5.42
C ASN A 88 22.39 -11.56 -4.70
N PHE A 89 21.31 -11.60 -5.46
CA PHE A 89 19.97 -11.63 -4.92
C PHE A 89 19.41 -13.04 -5.10
N ARG A 90 18.69 -13.51 -4.09
CA ARG A 90 17.96 -14.78 -4.20
C ARG A 90 17.02 -14.67 -5.41
N GLU A 91 16.90 -15.74 -6.20
CA GLU A 91 15.93 -15.78 -7.29
C GLU A 91 14.56 -15.28 -6.78
N PRO A 92 13.92 -14.34 -7.48
CA PRO A 92 12.60 -13.87 -7.12
C PRO A 92 11.65 -15.06 -6.96
N TYR A 93 10.77 -14.98 -5.98
CA TYR A 93 9.72 -15.99 -5.82
C TYR A 93 8.95 -16.12 -7.15
N ASN A 94 9.06 -17.28 -7.80
CA ASN A 94 8.47 -17.54 -9.12
C ASN A 94 7.13 -18.28 -9.02
N GLY A 95 6.45 -18.17 -7.87
CA GLY A 95 5.09 -18.69 -7.67
C GLY A 95 4.02 -17.61 -7.87
N LEU A 96 2.78 -17.94 -7.52
CA LEU A 96 1.70 -16.96 -7.46
C LEU A 96 1.96 -15.99 -6.32
N ASP A 97 2.36 -14.77 -6.64
CA ASP A 97 2.47 -13.69 -5.66
C ASP A 97 1.05 -13.22 -5.28
N TRP A 98 0.50 -13.83 -4.22
CA TRP A 98 -0.88 -13.61 -3.77
C TRP A 98 -1.18 -12.15 -3.40
N LEU A 99 -0.16 -11.36 -3.09
CA LEU A 99 -0.26 -9.91 -2.85
C LEU A 99 0.65 -9.13 -3.82
N GLY A 100 0.91 -9.72 -4.98
CA GLY A 100 1.61 -9.08 -6.08
C GLY A 100 0.81 -7.90 -6.66
N PRO A 101 1.42 -7.12 -7.57
CA PRO A 101 0.83 -5.90 -8.13
C PRO A 101 -0.59 -6.08 -8.70
N SER A 102 -0.88 -7.24 -9.29
CA SER A 102 -2.19 -7.55 -9.89
C SER A 102 -3.24 -8.00 -8.88
N LEU A 103 -2.84 -8.53 -7.72
CA LEU A 103 -3.75 -9.15 -6.76
C LEU A 103 -3.93 -8.35 -5.47
N VAL A 104 -3.01 -7.44 -5.15
CA VAL A 104 -3.07 -6.61 -3.94
C VAL A 104 -4.35 -5.78 -3.88
N THR A 105 -4.71 -5.08 -4.95
CA THR A 105 -5.92 -4.22 -4.99
C THR A 105 -7.21 -5.04 -4.92
N PRO A 106 -7.41 -6.13 -5.71
CA PRO A 106 -8.55 -7.03 -5.54
C PRO A 106 -8.64 -7.66 -4.14
N ALA A 107 -7.52 -8.03 -3.52
CA ALA A 107 -7.50 -8.59 -2.17
C ALA A 107 -8.02 -7.57 -1.14
N ILE A 108 -7.55 -6.31 -1.21
CA ILE A 108 -8.03 -5.22 -0.35
C ILE A 108 -9.53 -4.96 -0.57
N ILE A 109 -10.00 -4.96 -1.82
CA ILE A 109 -11.43 -4.83 -2.13
C ILE A 109 -12.24 -5.96 -1.50
N GLY A 110 -11.78 -7.21 -1.63
CA GLY A 110 -12.42 -8.37 -1.03
C GLY A 110 -12.49 -8.28 0.49
N SER A 111 -11.38 -7.89 1.13
CA SER A 111 -11.33 -7.66 2.58
C SER A 111 -12.28 -6.55 3.04
N TYR A 112 -12.37 -5.45 2.28
CA TYR A 112 -13.31 -4.36 2.57
C TYR A 112 -14.76 -4.82 2.49
N ILE A 113 -15.11 -5.57 1.44
CA ILE A 113 -16.45 -6.14 1.25
C ILE A 113 -16.79 -7.05 2.43
N TRP A 114 -15.89 -7.95 2.81
CA TRP A 114 -16.10 -8.87 3.93
C TRP A 114 -16.33 -8.12 5.26
N MET A 115 -15.47 -7.15 5.56
CA MET A 115 -15.53 -6.36 6.80
C MET A 115 -16.86 -5.60 6.94
N TRP A 116 -17.37 -5.03 5.83
CA TRP A 116 -18.58 -4.22 5.83
C TRP A 116 -19.85 -4.99 5.45
N ALA A 117 -19.75 -6.24 5.01
CA ALA A 117 -20.89 -7.07 4.65
C ALA A 117 -21.85 -7.25 5.84
N GLY A 118 -21.34 -7.50 7.04
CA GLY A 118 -22.16 -7.65 8.25
C GLY A 118 -22.99 -6.39 8.55
N PHE A 119 -22.37 -5.22 8.47
CA PHE A 119 -23.06 -3.93 8.65
C PHE A 119 -24.17 -3.73 7.62
N ALA A 120 -23.87 -3.96 6.34
CA ALA A 120 -24.85 -3.82 5.27
C ALA A 120 -26.02 -4.80 5.45
N MET A 121 -25.72 -6.06 5.77
CA MET A 121 -26.75 -7.09 5.99
C MET A 121 -27.68 -6.74 7.14
N VAL A 122 -27.17 -6.27 8.29
CA VAL A 122 -28.01 -5.91 9.44
C VAL A 122 -28.98 -4.79 9.08
N LEU A 123 -28.49 -3.72 8.42
CA LEU A 123 -29.34 -2.60 8.04
C LEU A 123 -30.38 -3.01 6.98
N ILE A 124 -29.98 -3.77 5.96
CA ILE A 124 -30.89 -4.25 4.93
C ILE A 124 -31.94 -5.19 5.53
N ALA A 125 -31.55 -6.08 6.45
CA ALA A 125 -32.48 -6.98 7.14
C ALA A 125 -33.51 -6.22 7.99
N ALA A 126 -33.08 -5.17 8.70
CA ALA A 126 -33.99 -4.29 9.43
C ALA A 126 -34.97 -3.58 8.49
N GLY A 127 -34.50 -3.10 7.33
CA GLY A 127 -35.33 -2.52 6.28
C GLY A 127 -36.36 -3.50 5.71
N LEU A 128 -35.93 -4.74 5.45
CA LEU A 128 -36.78 -5.81 4.94
C LEU A 128 -37.88 -6.18 5.95
N ALA A 129 -37.54 -6.26 7.24
CA ALA A 129 -38.47 -6.59 8.31
C ALA A 129 -39.58 -5.55 8.48
N GLY A 130 -39.31 -4.28 8.14
CA GLY A 130 -40.29 -3.19 8.20
C GLY A 130 -41.23 -3.09 6.99
N MET A 131 -41.08 -3.93 5.96
CA MET A 131 -41.89 -3.82 4.75
C MET A 131 -43.30 -4.41 4.94
N PRO A 132 -44.37 -3.77 4.41
CA PRO A 132 -45.71 -4.33 4.44
C PRO A 132 -45.81 -5.60 3.59
N ARG A 133 -46.17 -6.73 4.21
CA ARG A 133 -46.33 -8.02 3.51
C ARG A 133 -47.42 -7.98 2.45
N GLU A 134 -48.48 -7.21 2.70
CA GLU A 134 -49.61 -7.02 1.80
C GLU A 134 -49.19 -6.53 0.40
N LEU A 135 -48.16 -5.67 0.31
CA LEU A 135 -47.65 -5.18 -0.97
C LEU A 135 -46.94 -6.29 -1.78
N LEU A 136 -46.27 -7.22 -1.09
CA LEU A 136 -45.60 -8.35 -1.73
C LEU A 136 -46.62 -9.40 -2.18
N GLU A 137 -47.67 -9.63 -1.39
CA GLU A 137 -48.77 -10.53 -1.73
C GLU A 137 -49.60 -9.99 -2.89
N ALA A 138 -49.93 -8.70 -2.88
CA ALA A 138 -50.64 -8.05 -3.98
C ALA A 138 -49.87 -8.18 -5.31
N ALA A 139 -48.55 -7.93 -5.30
CA ALA A 139 -47.73 -8.09 -6.50
C ALA A 139 -47.75 -9.53 -7.06
N ARG A 140 -47.81 -10.54 -6.19
CA ARG A 140 -47.93 -11.95 -6.61
C ARG A 140 -49.32 -12.27 -7.17
N VAL A 141 -50.38 -11.71 -6.59
CA VAL A 141 -51.75 -11.83 -7.10
C VAL A 141 -51.89 -11.17 -8.48
N ASP A 142 -51.18 -10.06 -8.71
CA ASP A 142 -51.09 -9.37 -10.01
C ASP A 142 -50.24 -10.12 -11.05
N GLY A 143 -49.75 -11.32 -10.73
CA GLY A 143 -48.99 -12.18 -11.65
C GLY A 143 -47.51 -11.82 -11.80
N ALA A 144 -46.95 -10.99 -10.90
CA ALA A 144 -45.53 -10.68 -10.93
C ALA A 144 -44.67 -11.88 -10.50
N ASN A 145 -43.61 -12.17 -11.26
CA ASN A 145 -42.61 -13.16 -10.87
C ASN A 145 -41.64 -12.61 -9.79
N GLU A 146 -40.90 -13.48 -9.10
CA GLU A 146 -40.04 -13.08 -7.98
C GLU A 146 -38.96 -12.04 -8.36
N TRP A 147 -38.42 -12.10 -9.59
CA TRP A 147 -37.48 -11.08 -10.07
C TRP A 147 -38.14 -9.71 -10.28
N GLN A 148 -39.38 -9.69 -10.76
CA GLN A 148 -40.18 -8.48 -10.88
C GLN A 148 -40.55 -7.92 -9.51
N VAL A 149 -40.96 -8.77 -8.56
CA VAL A 149 -41.23 -8.39 -7.16
C VAL A 149 -39.98 -7.77 -6.54
N PHE A 150 -38.82 -8.43 -6.66
CA PHE A 150 -37.55 -7.92 -6.16
C PHE A 150 -37.20 -6.54 -6.73
N ARG A 151 -37.16 -6.41 -8.06
CA ARG A 151 -36.67 -5.18 -8.72
C ARG A 151 -37.67 -4.02 -8.68
N ARG A 152 -38.98 -4.31 -8.72
CA ARG A 152 -40.04 -3.28 -8.83
C ARG A 152 -40.75 -2.97 -7.52
N VAL A 153 -40.69 -3.87 -6.53
CA VAL A 153 -41.35 -3.69 -5.22
C VAL A 153 -40.30 -3.60 -4.11
N THR A 154 -39.52 -4.65 -3.92
CA THR A 154 -38.56 -4.75 -2.79
C THR A 154 -37.46 -3.68 -2.86
N VAL A 155 -36.75 -3.56 -3.99
CA VAL A 155 -35.64 -2.59 -4.14
C VAL A 155 -36.12 -1.14 -4.00
N PRO A 156 -37.22 -0.69 -4.63
CA PRO A 156 -37.74 0.66 -4.44
C PRO A 156 -38.20 0.94 -3.00
N LEU A 157 -38.85 -0.02 -2.33
CA LEU A 157 -39.25 0.12 -0.92
C LEU A 157 -38.04 0.17 0.02
N LEU A 158 -36.99 -0.58 -0.28
CA LEU A 158 -35.72 -0.55 0.45
C LEU A 158 -34.81 0.61 0.07
N ALA A 159 -35.12 1.40 -0.97
CA ALA A 159 -34.26 2.47 -1.44
C ALA A 159 -33.80 3.44 -0.34
N PRO A 160 -34.65 3.83 0.65
CA PRO A 160 -34.24 4.60 1.84
C PRO A 160 -33.10 3.93 2.62
N VAL A 161 -33.22 2.64 2.92
CA VAL A 161 -32.18 1.90 3.66
C VAL A 161 -30.92 1.71 2.80
N LEU A 162 -31.09 1.30 1.54
CA LEU A 162 -29.97 1.03 0.63
C LEU A 162 -29.08 2.25 0.46
N ALA A 163 -29.64 3.45 0.24
CA ALA A 163 -28.77 4.62 0.11
C ALA A 163 -28.20 5.15 1.44
N VAL A 164 -28.71 4.75 2.63
CA VAL A 164 -27.99 5.03 3.89
C VAL A 164 -26.73 4.18 3.92
N VAL A 165 -26.87 2.89 3.62
CA VAL A 165 -25.75 1.93 3.54
C VAL A 165 -24.74 2.41 2.50
N THR A 166 -25.17 2.68 1.26
CA THR A 166 -24.27 3.13 0.17
C THR A 166 -23.50 4.38 0.54
N VAL A 167 -24.16 5.41 1.06
CA VAL A 167 -23.47 6.67 1.40
C VAL A 167 -22.50 6.47 2.55
N THR A 168 -22.88 5.69 3.57
CA THR A 168 -21.99 5.35 4.69
C THR A 168 -20.75 4.62 4.22
N LEU A 169 -20.91 3.60 3.37
CA LEU A 169 -19.79 2.84 2.82
C LEU A 169 -18.92 3.72 1.91
N MET A 170 -19.51 4.61 1.12
CA MET A 170 -18.76 5.54 0.27
C MET A 170 -17.89 6.50 1.10
N ILE A 171 -18.41 7.04 2.21
CA ILE A 171 -17.61 7.87 3.14
C ILE A 171 -16.43 7.07 3.68
N ASN A 172 -16.64 5.81 4.05
CA ASN A 172 -15.58 4.96 4.61
C ASN A 172 -14.51 4.60 3.57
N VAL A 173 -14.88 4.30 2.32
CA VAL A 173 -13.91 4.05 1.24
C VAL A 173 -13.06 5.28 0.95
N LEU A 174 -13.64 6.49 0.93
CA LEU A 174 -12.90 7.71 0.60
C LEU A 174 -11.75 8.03 1.56
N LYS A 175 -11.83 7.55 2.81
CA LYS A 175 -10.81 7.73 3.84
C LYS A 175 -10.09 6.42 4.19
N VAL A 176 -10.25 5.37 3.37
CA VAL A 176 -9.62 4.07 3.64
C VAL A 176 -8.11 4.24 3.68
N PHE A 177 -7.48 3.68 4.70
CA PHE A 177 -6.05 3.81 4.95
C PHE A 177 -5.53 2.54 5.62
N ASP A 178 -6.19 2.18 6.71
CA ASP A 178 -5.96 0.99 7.52
C ASP A 178 -5.76 -0.28 6.71
N LEU A 179 -6.69 -0.62 5.81
CA LEU A 179 -6.61 -1.84 5.01
C LEU A 179 -5.41 -1.84 4.05
N VAL A 180 -5.16 -0.71 3.37
CA VAL A 180 -4.03 -0.58 2.43
C VAL A 180 -2.70 -0.62 3.19
N PHE A 181 -2.64 0.03 4.35
CA PHE A 181 -1.44 0.07 5.17
C PHE A 181 -1.09 -1.29 5.76
N ILE A 182 -2.09 -2.08 6.17
CA ILE A 182 -1.90 -3.36 6.86
C ILE A 182 -1.74 -4.53 5.89
N ILE A 183 -2.53 -4.59 4.81
CA ILE A 183 -2.58 -5.76 3.92
C ILE A 183 -1.48 -5.68 2.86
N ALA A 184 -1.24 -4.52 2.26
CA ALA A 184 -0.33 -4.42 1.13
C ALA A 184 1.14 -4.54 1.59
N PRO A 185 1.91 -5.51 1.06
CA PRO A 185 3.35 -5.55 1.24
C PRO A 185 4.00 -4.26 0.76
N GLY A 186 5.08 -3.82 1.42
CA GLY A 186 5.77 -2.57 1.04
C GLY A 186 6.20 -2.53 -0.44
N SER A 187 6.45 -3.68 -1.07
CA SER A 187 6.79 -3.79 -2.49
C SER A 187 5.63 -3.55 -3.47
N THR A 188 4.38 -3.69 -3.03
CA THR A 188 3.16 -3.54 -3.87
C THR A 188 2.15 -2.55 -3.29
N GLN A 189 2.53 -1.88 -2.20
CA GLN A 189 1.71 -0.89 -1.54
C GLN A 189 1.50 0.36 -2.40
N ASP A 190 2.44 0.66 -3.30
CA ASP A 190 2.30 1.74 -4.28
C ASP A 190 1.24 1.42 -5.34
N ASP A 191 1.10 0.14 -5.72
CA ASP A 191 0.07 -0.32 -6.66
C ASP A 191 -1.35 -0.20 -6.07
N ALA A 192 -1.46 -0.27 -4.75
CA ALA A 192 -2.72 -0.13 -4.01
C ALA A 192 -2.90 1.26 -3.36
N ASN A 193 -2.09 2.25 -3.74
CA ASN A 193 -2.01 3.51 -3.01
C ASN A 193 -3.33 4.30 -3.04
N VAL A 194 -3.60 4.99 -1.93
CA VAL A 194 -4.78 5.83 -1.72
C VAL A 194 -4.35 7.14 -1.08
N LEU A 195 -5.12 8.21 -1.30
CA LEU A 195 -4.79 9.56 -0.82
C LEU A 195 -4.49 9.60 0.70
N ALA A 196 -5.22 8.83 1.50
CA ALA A 196 -4.99 8.79 2.95
C ALA A 196 -3.67 8.10 3.34
N LEU A 197 -3.22 7.12 2.55
CA LEU A 197 -1.91 6.50 2.71
C LEU A 197 -0.79 7.44 2.27
N GLU A 198 -0.98 8.15 1.16
CA GLU A 198 -0.02 9.15 0.70
C GLU A 198 0.15 10.28 1.72
N LEU A 199 -0.95 10.75 2.31
CA LEU A 199 -0.93 11.71 3.43
C LEU A 199 -0.06 11.21 4.57
N TYR A 200 -0.24 9.94 4.98
CA TYR A 200 0.54 9.35 6.06
C TYR A 200 2.04 9.29 5.72
N ARG A 201 2.39 8.82 4.52
CA ARG A 201 3.79 8.72 4.06
C ARG A 201 4.46 10.08 4.01
N LYS A 202 3.84 11.07 3.38
CA LYS A 202 4.38 12.44 3.31
C LYS A 202 4.50 13.08 4.69
N GLY A 203 3.54 12.85 5.58
CA GLY A 203 3.51 13.49 6.90
C GLY A 203 4.43 12.85 7.93
N PHE A 204 4.62 11.54 7.89
CA PHE A 204 5.29 10.79 8.97
C PHE A 204 6.53 10.02 8.55
N SER A 205 6.69 9.72 7.26
CA SER A 205 7.83 8.96 6.72
C SER A 205 8.83 9.85 5.98
N GLU A 206 8.36 10.82 5.20
CA GLU A 206 9.21 11.68 4.35
C GLU A 206 9.46 13.09 4.91
N ASP A 207 8.95 13.40 6.12
CA ASP A 207 9.07 14.70 6.79
C ASP A 207 8.62 15.91 5.92
N GLN A 208 7.55 15.73 5.14
CA GLN A 208 6.92 16.74 4.28
C GLN A 208 5.52 17.13 4.79
N PRO A 209 5.41 17.79 5.96
CA PRO A 209 4.12 18.10 6.57
C PRO A 209 3.27 19.07 5.75
N GLY A 210 3.89 19.94 4.93
CA GLY A 210 3.17 20.85 4.03
C GLY A 210 2.38 20.11 2.95
N VAL A 211 3.00 19.09 2.33
CA VAL A 211 2.33 18.25 1.31
C VAL A 211 1.24 17.40 1.95
N ALA A 212 1.52 16.80 3.11
CA ALA A 212 0.52 16.03 3.86
C ALA A 212 -0.72 16.89 4.22
N SER A 213 -0.50 18.15 4.63
CA SER A 213 -1.58 19.09 4.93
C SER A 213 -2.41 19.44 3.69
N ALA A 214 -1.77 19.62 2.53
CA ALA A 214 -2.47 19.86 1.26
C ALA A 214 -3.36 18.67 0.87
N ILE A 215 -2.84 17.44 1.01
CA ILE A 215 -3.62 16.20 0.76
C ILE A 215 -4.80 16.11 1.74
N ALA A 216 -4.60 16.46 3.01
CA ALA A 216 -5.66 16.45 4.03
C ALA A 216 -6.82 17.39 3.68
N VAL A 217 -6.50 18.62 3.25
CA VAL A 217 -7.51 19.61 2.81
C VAL A 217 -8.22 19.12 1.56
N PHE A 218 -7.50 18.54 0.60
CA PHE A 218 -8.09 17.99 -0.60
C PHE A 218 -9.07 16.83 -0.30
N LEU A 219 -8.67 15.90 0.57
CA LEU A 219 -9.55 14.83 1.07
C LEU A 219 -10.80 15.37 1.74
N LEU A 220 -10.66 16.41 2.57
CA LEU A 220 -11.80 17.08 3.22
C LEU A 220 -12.79 17.62 2.18
N LEU A 221 -12.30 18.32 1.15
CA LEU A 221 -13.13 18.84 0.07
C LEU A 221 -13.88 17.74 -0.70
N LEU A 222 -13.26 16.57 -0.84
CA LEU A 222 -13.86 15.42 -1.54
C LEU A 222 -14.95 14.74 -0.68
N VAL A 223 -14.80 14.73 0.64
CA VAL A 223 -15.77 14.15 1.57
C VAL A 223 -17.00 15.06 1.79
N ILE A 224 -16.85 16.39 1.68
CA ILE A 224 -17.94 17.36 1.92
C ILE A 224 -19.21 17.08 1.07
N PRO A 225 -19.14 16.88 -0.27
CA PRO A 225 -20.32 16.59 -1.08
C PRO A 225 -21.07 15.34 -0.61
N VAL A 226 -20.34 14.30 -0.20
CA VAL A 226 -20.90 13.03 0.26
C VAL A 226 -21.62 13.22 1.60
N MET A 227 -20.99 13.94 2.53
CA MET A 227 -21.60 14.31 3.82
C MET A 227 -22.85 15.17 3.63
N TRP A 228 -22.78 16.17 2.75
CA TRP A 228 -23.92 17.03 2.44
C TRP A 228 -25.10 16.24 1.89
N PHE A 229 -24.84 15.31 0.96
CA PHE A 229 -25.84 14.41 0.42
C PHE A 229 -26.46 13.52 1.53
N ASN A 230 -25.63 12.95 2.41
CA ASN A 230 -26.08 12.14 3.55
C ASN A 230 -27.05 12.92 4.45
N ILE A 231 -26.66 14.13 4.87
CA ILE A 231 -27.45 14.98 5.77
C ILE A 231 -28.76 15.43 5.11
N ARG A 232 -28.70 15.86 3.85
CA ARG A 232 -29.90 16.29 3.11
C ARG A 232 -30.93 15.16 3.00
N ARG A 233 -30.46 13.92 2.92
CA ARG A 233 -31.30 12.72 2.83
C ARG A 233 -31.94 12.37 4.17
N LEU A 234 -31.18 12.31 5.25
CA LEU A 234 -31.72 12.10 6.61
C LEU A 234 -32.82 13.11 6.95
N ARG A 235 -32.63 14.39 6.57
CA ARG A 235 -33.64 15.43 6.79
C ARG A 235 -34.95 15.23 6.01
N ARG A 236 -34.95 14.48 4.90
CA ARG A 236 -36.18 14.16 4.15
C ARG A 236 -36.95 13.02 4.78
N GLU A 237 -36.26 12.08 5.44
CA GLU A 237 -36.88 10.96 6.15
C GLU A 237 -37.52 11.41 7.45
N VAL A 238 -36.86 12.29 8.23
CA VAL A 238 -37.43 12.86 9.47
C VAL A 238 -38.68 13.74 9.24
N ARG A 239 -38.91 14.17 7.98
CA ARG A 239 -40.08 14.98 7.60
C ARG A 239 -41.25 14.16 7.04
N ARG A 240 -41.11 12.85 6.88
CA ARG A 240 -42.19 11.92 6.50
C ARG A 240 -42.68 11.18 7.71
#